data_AF-A0A151R876-F1
#
_entry.id   AF-A0A151R876-F1
#
_cell.length_a   1.000
_cell.length_b   1.000
_cell.length_c   1.000
_cell.angle_alpha   90.00
_cell.angle_beta   90.00
_cell.angle_gamma   90.00
#
_symmetry.space_group_name_H-M   'P 1'
#
loop_
_entity.id
_entity.type
_entity.pdbx_description
1 polymer ?
#
loop_
_entity_poly.entity_id
_entity_poly.type
_entity_poly.pdbx_seq_one_letter_code
_entity_poly.pdbx_strand_id
1 'polypeptide(L)'
;MEKYRDRNVASLLQRPGSYVLTSLRRAFEELRPGFRFQLGDGEASFWFENWFHEGPLANEVPFFHLHDLTLRVRDVWWHLEQLHSWLSTELQARILSMQIWLHPSASDGIVWEASTNGEYLARTGYRWLCDRDVVLSGGWQWIWRLPLSESIQFFLWQVCHDALPTGALLVQRHVTPDGLCLRCRNEVESIAHVLFRCEHAVRLWRLLHLEEAICWWSGSWPKWLKLCFQRCHILPLIACWVLWKMRNERVFNGCDSSVWEALRRVHALHTTMVRAFAVVDDTHHMMQGLSGSLVSLLRGYKLVYMLTPASIQHQVKQALVVLQETPMVGGYGGSLGQLRLSMPFRWNYLPFFTG
;
A
#
# COMPACT_ATOMS: atom_id res chain seq x y z
N MET A 1 -22.61 -0.43 -11.72
CA MET A 1 -21.98 -1.66 -11.15
C MET A 1 -23.06 -2.70 -10.79
N GLU A 2 -24.09 -2.90 -11.62
CA GLU A 2 -25.25 -3.76 -11.27
C GLU A 2 -25.26 -5.13 -11.94
N LYS A 3 -24.22 -5.49 -12.71
CA LYS A 3 -24.27 -6.68 -13.58
C LYS A 3 -23.98 -8.03 -12.89
N TYR A 4 -23.68 -8.03 -11.59
CA TYR A 4 -23.14 -9.21 -10.89
C TYR A 4 -23.76 -9.50 -9.51
N ARG A 5 -24.89 -8.86 -9.18
CA ARG A 5 -25.47 -8.90 -7.82
C ARG A 5 -25.91 -10.30 -7.37
N ASP A 6 -26.24 -11.19 -8.31
CA ASP A 6 -26.87 -12.49 -8.01
C ASP A 6 -26.06 -13.72 -8.50
N ARG A 7 -24.76 -13.57 -8.78
CA ARG A 7 -23.92 -14.71 -9.22
C ARG A 7 -22.90 -15.06 -8.14
N ASN A 8 -22.93 -16.32 -7.69
CA ASN A 8 -21.90 -16.88 -6.81
C ASN A 8 -20.51 -16.59 -7.42
N VAL A 9 -19.63 -15.96 -6.65
CA VAL A 9 -18.27 -15.56 -7.09
C VAL A 9 -17.53 -16.74 -7.70
N ALA A 10 -17.71 -17.96 -7.18
CA ALA A 10 -17.12 -19.18 -7.74
C ALA A 10 -17.54 -19.45 -9.20
N SER A 11 -18.79 -19.14 -9.57
CA SER A 11 -19.30 -19.32 -10.95
C SER A 11 -18.75 -18.27 -11.93
N LEU A 12 -18.46 -17.06 -11.46
CA LEU A 12 -17.83 -16.01 -12.26
C LEU A 12 -16.35 -16.29 -12.50
N LEU A 13 -15.69 -16.91 -11.50
CA LEU A 13 -14.30 -17.30 -11.60
C LEU A 13 -14.06 -18.37 -12.65
N GLN A 14 -15.04 -19.19 -13.07
CA GLN A 14 -14.84 -20.29 -14.03
C GLN A 14 -14.75 -19.86 -15.51
N ARG A 15 -15.08 -18.62 -15.88
CA ARG A 15 -15.05 -18.18 -17.29
C ARG A 15 -13.63 -17.84 -17.78
N PRO A 16 -13.13 -18.48 -18.85
CA PRO A 16 -11.85 -18.11 -19.47
C PRO A 16 -12.09 -16.88 -20.35
N GLY A 17 -11.50 -15.73 -20.02
CA GLY A 17 -11.55 -14.59 -20.96
C GLY A 17 -11.12 -13.21 -20.46
N SER A 18 -10.97 -12.97 -19.15
CA SER A 18 -10.50 -11.67 -18.65
C SER A 18 -9.28 -11.82 -17.75
N TYR A 19 -8.21 -11.08 -18.06
CA TYR A 19 -7.01 -10.97 -17.23
C TYR A 19 -7.32 -10.58 -15.78
N VAL A 20 -8.36 -9.75 -15.60
CA VAL A 20 -8.86 -9.36 -14.26
C VAL A 20 -9.46 -10.57 -13.54
N LEU A 21 -10.28 -11.38 -14.21
CA LEU A 21 -10.88 -12.58 -13.60
C LEU A 21 -9.83 -13.64 -13.29
N THR A 22 -8.83 -13.82 -14.15
CA THR A 22 -7.70 -14.71 -13.88
C THR A 22 -6.89 -14.24 -12.67
N SER A 23 -6.64 -12.93 -12.56
CA SER A 23 -5.93 -12.35 -11.42
C SER A 23 -6.74 -12.48 -10.12
N LEU A 24 -8.05 -12.21 -10.17
CA LEU A 24 -8.95 -12.40 -9.03
C LEU A 24 -9.03 -13.87 -8.62
N ARG A 25 -9.05 -14.82 -9.56
CA ARG A 25 -9.03 -16.25 -9.27
C ARG A 25 -7.77 -16.64 -8.50
N ARG A 26 -6.60 -16.25 -9.01
CA ARG A 26 -5.31 -16.50 -8.35
C ARG A 26 -5.27 -15.90 -6.95
N ALA A 27 -5.67 -14.64 -6.79
CA ALA A 27 -5.74 -14.00 -5.48
C ALA A 27 -6.69 -14.73 -4.53
N PHE A 28 -7.84 -15.21 -5.04
CA PHE A 28 -8.78 -15.98 -4.24
C PHE A 28 -8.23 -17.36 -3.84
N GLU A 29 -7.50 -18.05 -4.71
CA GLU A 29 -6.85 -19.32 -4.40
C GLU A 29 -5.83 -19.17 -3.25
N GLU A 30 -5.04 -18.10 -3.27
CA GLU A 30 -4.10 -17.77 -2.19
C GLU A 30 -4.80 -17.40 -0.87
N LEU A 31 -5.93 -16.68 -0.96
CA LEU A 31 -6.71 -16.26 0.22
C LEU A 31 -7.62 -17.36 0.76
N ARG A 32 -7.93 -18.40 -0.03
CA ARG A 32 -8.88 -19.46 0.31
C ARG A 32 -8.65 -20.05 1.72
N PRO A 33 -7.41 -20.32 2.17
CA PRO A 33 -7.19 -20.90 3.49
C PRO A 33 -7.53 -19.95 4.66
N GLY A 34 -7.74 -18.65 4.43
CA GLY A 34 -8.16 -17.70 5.47
C GLY A 34 -9.68 -17.59 5.62
N PHE A 35 -10.44 -18.22 4.72
CA PHE A 35 -11.89 -18.34 4.81
C PHE A 35 -12.26 -19.67 5.46
N ARG A 36 -13.12 -19.61 6.47
CA ARG A 36 -13.63 -20.78 7.19
C ARG A 36 -15.15 -20.71 7.28
N PHE A 37 -15.82 -21.87 7.20
CA PHE A 37 -17.25 -21.93 7.47
C PHE A 37 -17.46 -21.87 8.98
N GLN A 38 -18.36 -21.01 9.43
CA GLN A 38 -18.77 -20.90 10.82
C GLN A 38 -20.26 -21.23 10.94
N LEU A 39 -20.56 -22.19 11.81
CA LEU A 39 -21.91 -22.56 12.18
C LEU A 39 -22.41 -21.59 13.28
N GLY A 40 -23.49 -20.89 12.98
CA GLY A 40 -24.26 -20.00 13.84
C GLY A 40 -25.59 -20.64 14.24
N ASP A 41 -26.68 -20.34 13.53
CA ASP A 41 -28.05 -20.80 13.82
C ASP A 41 -28.32 -22.24 13.38
N GLY A 42 -27.42 -22.82 12.57
CA GLY A 42 -27.47 -24.21 12.14
C GLY A 42 -28.44 -24.47 11.00
N GLU A 43 -28.98 -23.44 10.35
CA GLU A 43 -29.79 -23.51 9.13
C GLU A 43 -29.02 -24.00 7.89
N ALA A 44 -27.72 -24.23 8.01
CA ALA A 44 -26.86 -24.83 7.00
C ALA A 44 -27.39 -26.21 6.61
N SER A 45 -27.22 -26.56 5.34
CA SER A 45 -27.55 -27.91 4.89
C SER A 45 -26.62 -28.92 5.54
N PHE A 46 -27.19 -29.99 6.11
CA PHE A 46 -26.43 -31.08 6.68
C PHE A 46 -25.50 -31.73 5.64
N TRP A 47 -25.91 -31.83 4.37
CA TRP A 47 -25.15 -32.53 3.34
C TRP A 47 -24.24 -31.65 2.48
N PHE A 48 -24.69 -30.43 2.16
CA PHE A 48 -24.09 -29.63 1.09
C PHE A 48 -23.18 -28.50 1.57
N GLU A 49 -23.29 -28.09 2.84
CA GLU A 49 -22.44 -27.05 3.42
C GLU A 49 -21.22 -27.65 4.12
N ASN A 50 -20.10 -26.91 4.12
CA ASN A 50 -18.85 -27.34 4.75
C ASN A 50 -18.82 -27.04 6.27
N TRP A 51 -19.89 -27.39 6.98
CA TRP A 51 -19.94 -27.22 8.44
C TRP A 51 -19.05 -28.23 9.17
N PHE A 52 -18.68 -29.34 8.52
CA PHE A 52 -17.82 -30.40 9.02
C PHE A 52 -16.32 -30.13 8.82
N HIS A 53 -15.94 -28.95 8.30
CA HIS A 53 -14.57 -28.50 8.03
C HIS A 53 -13.72 -29.35 7.04
N GLU A 54 -14.17 -30.53 6.64
CA GLU A 54 -13.50 -31.42 5.70
C GLU A 54 -14.13 -31.46 4.30
N GLY A 55 -15.12 -30.61 4.07
CA GLY A 55 -15.92 -30.54 2.86
C GLY A 55 -17.40 -30.83 3.14
N PRO A 56 -18.26 -30.70 2.12
CA PRO A 56 -19.64 -31.17 2.20
C PRO A 56 -19.69 -32.66 2.54
N LEU A 57 -20.49 -33.05 3.53
CA LEU A 57 -20.67 -34.45 3.94
C LEU A 57 -21.15 -35.34 2.79
N ALA A 58 -21.85 -34.78 1.79
CA ALA A 58 -22.25 -35.48 0.58
C ALA A 58 -21.07 -36.11 -0.19
N ASN A 59 -19.84 -35.61 -0.02
CA ASN A 59 -18.64 -36.16 -0.66
C ASN A 59 -18.03 -37.35 0.12
N GLU A 60 -18.36 -37.48 1.40
CA GLU A 60 -17.83 -38.53 2.29
C GLU A 60 -18.67 -39.82 2.24
N VAL A 61 -19.83 -39.77 1.56
CA VAL A 61 -20.74 -40.90 1.42
C VAL A 61 -20.96 -41.27 -0.05
N PRO A 62 -21.07 -42.56 -0.39
CA PRO A 62 -21.33 -42.99 -1.77
C PRO A 62 -22.75 -42.63 -2.24
N PHE A 63 -23.71 -42.55 -1.31
CA PHE A 63 -25.10 -42.16 -1.56
C PHE A 63 -25.76 -41.72 -0.24
N PHE A 64 -26.78 -40.87 -0.34
CA PHE A 64 -27.65 -40.46 0.77
C PHE A 64 -29.11 -40.44 0.32
N HIS A 65 -30.03 -40.63 1.25
CA HIS A 65 -31.45 -40.81 0.99
C HIS A 65 -32.12 -39.49 0.59
N LEU A 66 -33.04 -39.52 -0.37
CA LEU A 66 -33.76 -38.31 -0.85
C LEU A 66 -34.51 -37.57 0.27
N HIS A 67 -35.05 -38.30 1.24
CA HIS A 67 -35.74 -37.72 2.42
C HIS A 67 -34.82 -36.85 3.29
N ASP A 68 -33.50 -37.04 3.20
CA ASP A 68 -32.54 -36.33 4.05
C ASP A 68 -32.01 -35.05 3.38
N LEU A 69 -32.41 -34.76 2.14
CA LEU A 69 -31.94 -33.62 1.33
C LEU A 69 -32.16 -32.25 1.98
N THR A 70 -33.27 -32.12 2.71
CA THR A 70 -33.71 -30.86 3.31
C THR A 70 -33.28 -30.71 4.77
N LEU A 71 -32.53 -31.68 5.31
CA LEU A 71 -32.11 -31.65 6.71
C LEU A 71 -31.12 -30.53 6.96
N ARG A 72 -31.34 -29.83 8.08
CA ARG A 72 -30.43 -28.80 8.59
C ARG A 72 -29.53 -29.38 9.65
N VAL A 73 -28.35 -28.76 9.82
CA VAL A 73 -27.41 -29.18 10.85
C VAL A 73 -28.09 -29.14 12.22
N ARG A 74 -28.79 -28.04 12.53
CA ARG A 74 -29.56 -27.84 13.76
C ARG A 74 -30.63 -28.89 14.06
N ASP A 75 -31.01 -29.75 13.12
CA ASP A 75 -32.09 -30.71 13.37
C ASP A 75 -31.53 -32.11 13.67
N VAL A 76 -30.28 -32.40 13.26
CA VAL A 76 -29.79 -33.78 13.16
C VAL A 76 -28.40 -33.99 13.73
N TRP A 77 -27.60 -32.93 13.98
CA TRP A 77 -26.19 -33.09 14.36
C TRP A 77 -25.97 -33.91 15.65
N TRP A 78 -26.97 -33.99 16.53
CA TRP A 78 -26.91 -34.74 17.80
C TRP A 78 -27.76 -36.03 17.82
N HIS A 79 -28.50 -36.35 16.75
CA HIS A 79 -29.36 -37.53 16.64
C HIS A 79 -29.19 -38.19 15.26
N LEU A 80 -27.97 -38.66 14.97
CA LEU A 80 -27.65 -39.27 13.68
C LEU A 80 -28.42 -40.58 13.42
N GLU A 81 -28.95 -41.21 14.47
CA GLU A 81 -29.82 -42.39 14.39
C GLU A 81 -31.16 -42.16 13.66
N GLN A 82 -31.57 -40.90 13.48
CA GLN A 82 -32.80 -40.54 12.76
C GLN A 82 -32.60 -40.39 11.25
N LEU A 83 -31.35 -40.49 10.77
CA LEU A 83 -31.04 -40.42 9.35
C LEU A 83 -31.48 -41.69 8.63
N HIS A 84 -32.12 -41.53 7.48
CA HIS A 84 -32.38 -42.64 6.56
C HIS A 84 -31.11 -43.01 5.78
N SER A 85 -30.19 -42.05 5.65
CA SER A 85 -28.89 -42.21 4.99
C SER A 85 -27.92 -42.97 5.88
N TRP A 86 -27.19 -43.91 5.26
CA TRP A 86 -26.16 -44.65 5.95
C TRP A 86 -24.89 -43.80 6.12
N LEU A 87 -24.46 -43.61 7.37
CA LEU A 87 -23.17 -43.03 7.72
C LEU A 87 -22.27 -44.13 8.30
N SER A 88 -20.99 -44.17 7.91
CA SER A 88 -20.05 -45.12 8.52
C SER A 88 -19.84 -44.81 10.00
N THR A 89 -19.47 -45.83 10.78
CA THR A 89 -19.21 -45.68 12.21
C THR A 89 -18.07 -44.69 12.49
N GLU A 90 -17.05 -44.62 11.62
CA GLU A 90 -15.99 -43.61 11.76
C GLU A 90 -16.51 -42.19 11.53
N LEU A 91 -17.36 -41.99 10.51
CA LEU A 91 -17.88 -40.67 10.19
C LEU A 91 -18.83 -40.15 11.27
N GLN A 92 -19.70 -41.02 11.80
CA GLN A 92 -20.57 -40.69 12.93
C GLN A 92 -19.77 -40.28 14.17
N ALA A 93 -18.73 -41.04 14.52
CA ALA A 93 -17.88 -40.74 15.67
C ALA A 93 -17.19 -39.37 15.51
N ARG A 94 -16.75 -39.02 14.30
CA ARG A 94 -16.13 -37.72 14.01
C ARG A 94 -17.13 -36.59 14.13
N ILE A 95 -18.34 -36.71 13.56
CA ILE A 95 -19.40 -35.71 13.69
C ILE A 95 -19.74 -35.48 15.17
N LEU A 96 -19.96 -36.55 15.93
CA LEU A 96 -20.32 -36.47 17.35
C LEU A 96 -19.17 -35.95 18.23
N SER A 97 -17.92 -36.07 17.78
CA SER A 97 -16.76 -35.50 18.48
C SER A 97 -16.62 -33.98 18.33
N MET A 98 -17.33 -33.37 17.37
CA MET A 98 -17.28 -31.93 17.17
C MET A 98 -18.00 -31.21 18.31
N GLN A 99 -17.33 -30.22 18.90
CA GLN A 99 -17.97 -29.30 19.85
C GLN A 99 -18.76 -28.23 19.11
N ILE A 100 -20.00 -28.54 18.76
CA ILE A 100 -20.91 -27.61 18.08
C ILE A 100 -21.64 -26.74 19.11
N TRP A 101 -21.51 -25.42 18.96
CA TRP A 101 -22.25 -24.43 19.74
C TRP A 101 -23.08 -23.57 18.78
N LEU A 102 -24.39 -23.81 18.74
CA LEU A 102 -25.30 -23.02 17.93
C LEU A 102 -25.62 -21.69 18.65
N HIS A 103 -25.55 -20.60 17.91
CA HIS A 103 -25.89 -19.26 18.39
C HIS A 103 -27.09 -18.72 17.58
N PRO A 104 -28.32 -18.71 18.16
CA PRO A 104 -29.54 -18.37 17.42
C PRO A 104 -29.56 -17.00 16.75
N SER A 105 -28.73 -16.05 17.21
CA SER A 105 -28.66 -14.69 16.65
C SER A 105 -27.56 -14.51 15.61
N ALA A 106 -26.79 -15.57 15.29
CA ALA A 106 -25.72 -15.52 14.30
C ALA A 106 -26.11 -16.40 13.11
N SER A 107 -26.03 -15.88 11.89
CA SER A 107 -26.31 -16.67 10.69
C SER A 107 -25.14 -17.57 10.33
N ASP A 108 -25.43 -18.77 9.83
CA ASP A 108 -24.43 -19.63 9.21
C ASP A 108 -23.75 -18.95 8.01
N GLY A 109 -22.44 -19.16 7.86
CA GLY A 109 -21.75 -18.63 6.69
C GLY A 109 -20.23 -18.73 6.70
N ILE A 110 -19.64 -18.21 5.62
CA ILE A 110 -18.19 -18.13 5.48
C ILE A 110 -17.69 -16.87 6.17
N VAL A 111 -16.76 -17.04 7.10
CA VAL A 111 -16.12 -15.95 7.83
C VAL A 111 -14.63 -15.88 7.50
N TRP A 112 -14.10 -14.66 7.51
CA TRP A 112 -12.69 -14.39 7.40
C TRP A 112 -12.01 -14.50 8.76
N GLU A 113 -11.12 -15.47 8.92
CA GLU A 113 -10.47 -15.79 10.20
C GLU A 113 -9.60 -14.65 10.73
N ALA A 114 -8.99 -13.87 9.84
CA ALA A 114 -8.12 -12.76 10.23
C ALA A 114 -8.87 -11.47 10.60
N SER A 115 -10.20 -11.52 10.78
CA SER A 115 -11.00 -10.40 11.28
C SER A 115 -11.81 -10.79 12.50
N THR A 116 -11.90 -9.87 13.48
CA THR A 116 -12.67 -10.09 14.71
C THR A 116 -14.18 -10.10 14.49
N ASN A 117 -14.66 -9.44 13.43
CA ASN A 117 -16.08 -9.43 13.05
C ASN A 117 -16.42 -10.45 11.95
N GLY A 118 -15.47 -11.30 11.54
CA GLY A 118 -15.64 -12.29 10.48
C GLY A 118 -15.76 -11.72 9.06
N GLU A 119 -15.74 -10.40 8.87
CA GLU A 119 -15.85 -9.79 7.54
C GLU A 119 -14.50 -9.74 6.82
N TYR A 120 -14.53 -10.02 5.52
CA TYR A 120 -13.37 -9.84 4.66
C TYR A 120 -13.20 -8.37 4.26
N LEU A 121 -12.01 -7.83 4.52
CA LEU A 121 -11.57 -6.55 3.99
C LEU A 121 -10.25 -6.75 3.24
N ALA A 122 -10.06 -6.03 2.13
CA ALA A 122 -8.81 -6.13 1.36
C ALA A 122 -7.56 -5.88 2.22
N ARG A 123 -7.67 -4.99 3.23
CA ARG A 123 -6.58 -4.72 4.20
C ARG A 123 -6.24 -5.92 5.09
N THR A 124 -7.24 -6.68 5.55
CA THR A 124 -7.00 -7.85 6.42
C THR A 124 -6.53 -9.03 5.59
N GLY A 125 -7.05 -9.19 4.37
CA GLY A 125 -6.54 -10.15 3.38
C GLY A 125 -5.07 -9.92 3.02
N TYR A 126 -4.70 -8.68 2.68
CA TYR A 126 -3.31 -8.32 2.37
C TYR A 126 -2.37 -8.60 3.55
N ARG A 127 -2.77 -8.21 4.76
CA ARG A 127 -1.96 -8.42 5.97
C ARG A 127 -1.76 -9.90 6.26
N TRP A 128 -2.81 -10.71 6.15
CA TRP A 128 -2.75 -12.15 6.33
C TRP A 128 -1.83 -12.84 5.30
N LEU A 129 -1.84 -12.40 4.04
CA LEU A 129 -0.89 -12.87 3.02
C LEU A 129 0.56 -12.48 3.36
N CYS A 130 0.77 -11.23 3.77
CA CYS A 130 2.09 -10.75 4.18
C CYS A 130 2.60 -11.40 5.46
N ASP A 131 1.73 -11.85 6.37
CA ASP A 131 2.14 -12.55 7.58
C ASP A 131 2.49 -14.02 7.31
N ARG A 132 1.92 -14.62 6.24
CA ARG A 132 2.34 -15.95 5.73
C ARG A 132 3.71 -15.90 5.05
N ASP A 133 3.98 -14.83 4.31
CA ASP A 133 5.31 -14.52 3.78
C ASP A 133 6.12 -13.74 4.83
N VAL A 134 6.71 -14.46 5.79
CA VAL A 134 7.48 -13.98 6.97
C VAL A 134 8.67 -13.01 6.67
N VAL A 135 8.77 -12.41 5.48
CA VAL A 135 9.94 -11.62 5.01
C VAL A 135 9.61 -10.15 4.65
N LEU A 136 8.51 -9.57 5.13
CA LEU A 136 8.36 -8.09 5.12
C LEU A 136 8.74 -7.48 6.48
N SER A 137 9.91 -7.88 6.99
CA SER A 137 10.50 -7.36 8.22
C SER A 137 10.95 -5.91 8.01
N GLY A 138 10.13 -4.96 8.48
CA GLY A 138 10.47 -3.55 8.62
C GLY A 138 9.72 -2.64 7.64
N GLY A 139 8.61 -2.06 8.09
CA GLY A 139 7.78 -1.17 7.26
C GLY A 139 8.57 -0.06 6.56
N TRP A 140 8.17 0.26 5.32
CA TRP A 140 8.80 1.26 4.44
C TRP A 140 8.63 2.72 4.88
N GLN A 141 8.00 2.95 6.04
CA GLN A 141 7.72 4.27 6.61
C GLN A 141 8.97 5.13 6.79
N TRP A 142 10.13 4.51 7.02
CA TRP A 142 11.39 5.23 7.16
C TRP A 142 11.80 5.97 5.89
N ILE A 143 11.46 5.47 4.69
CA ILE A 143 11.78 6.13 3.42
C ILE A 143 11.03 7.47 3.32
N TRP A 144 9.76 7.46 3.67
CA TRP A 144 8.88 8.65 3.65
C TRP A 144 9.22 9.69 4.72
N ARG A 145 10.04 9.33 5.71
CA ARG A 145 10.54 10.23 6.77
C ARG A 145 11.88 10.87 6.42
N LEU A 146 12.51 10.49 5.31
CA LEU A 146 13.77 11.11 4.89
C LEU A 146 13.53 12.58 4.49
N PRO A 147 14.45 13.52 4.83
CA PRO A 147 14.34 14.94 4.46
C PRO A 147 14.70 15.14 2.98
N LEU A 148 13.84 14.59 2.11
CA LEU A 148 13.95 14.51 0.66
C LEU A 148 12.59 14.77 0.05
N SER A 149 12.55 15.26 -1.20
CA SER A 149 11.28 15.36 -1.94
C SER A 149 10.65 13.99 -2.16
N GLU A 150 9.32 13.94 -2.23
CA GLU A 150 8.51 12.74 -2.48
C GLU A 150 8.96 11.96 -3.72
N SER A 151 9.39 12.65 -4.79
CA SER A 151 9.90 11.98 -6.00
C SER A 151 11.18 11.17 -5.75
N ILE A 152 12.08 11.68 -4.90
CA ILE A 152 13.30 10.97 -4.52
C ILE A 152 12.93 9.82 -3.57
N GLN A 153 12.04 10.05 -2.60
CA GLN A 153 11.56 9.01 -1.69
C GLN A 153 10.92 7.84 -2.46
N PHE A 154 10.05 8.13 -3.43
CA PHE A 154 9.44 7.12 -4.29
C PHE A 154 10.49 6.36 -5.11
N PHE A 155 11.49 7.06 -5.66
CA PHE A 155 12.61 6.42 -6.34
C PHE A 155 13.38 5.45 -5.43
N LEU A 156 13.70 5.85 -4.19
CA LEU A 156 14.39 5.00 -3.23
C LEU A 156 13.54 3.77 -2.85
N TRP A 157 12.22 3.94 -2.77
CA TRP A 157 11.28 2.84 -2.60
C TRP A 157 11.35 1.87 -3.79
N GLN A 158 11.36 2.37 -5.03
CA GLN A 158 11.52 1.53 -6.21
C GLN A 158 12.88 0.79 -6.24
N VAL A 159 13.97 1.43 -5.80
CA VAL A 159 15.28 0.80 -5.65
C VAL A 159 15.20 -0.36 -4.65
N CYS A 160 14.57 -0.16 -3.49
CA CYS A 160 14.41 -1.20 -2.48
C CYS A 160 13.62 -2.42 -2.96
N HIS A 161 12.73 -2.24 -3.93
CA HIS A 161 11.89 -3.28 -4.51
C HIS A 161 12.41 -3.84 -5.84
N ASP A 162 13.64 -3.48 -6.24
CA ASP A 162 14.22 -3.82 -7.55
C ASP A 162 13.28 -3.52 -8.73
N ALA A 163 12.47 -2.46 -8.60
CA ALA A 163 11.35 -2.14 -9.48
C ALA A 163 11.71 -1.07 -10.54
N LEU A 164 12.98 -0.69 -10.65
CA LEU A 164 13.43 0.27 -11.66
C LEU A 164 13.50 -0.36 -13.05
N PRO A 165 13.01 0.31 -14.11
CA PRO A 165 13.03 -0.17 -15.50
C PRO A 165 14.44 -0.12 -16.10
N THR A 166 15.32 -0.96 -15.57
CA THR A 166 16.68 -1.20 -16.05
C THR A 166 16.67 -2.17 -17.23
N GLY A 167 17.71 -2.14 -18.06
CA GLY A 167 17.86 -3.05 -19.20
C GLY A 167 17.66 -4.52 -18.82
N ALA A 168 18.23 -4.96 -17.70
CA ALA A 168 18.03 -6.31 -17.17
C ALA A 168 16.55 -6.65 -16.95
N LEU A 169 15.81 -5.75 -16.28
CA LEU A 169 14.38 -5.95 -15.98
C LEU A 169 13.52 -5.91 -17.25
N LEU A 170 13.88 -5.06 -18.21
CA LEU A 170 13.15 -4.95 -19.47
C LEU A 170 13.33 -6.20 -20.34
N VAL A 171 14.54 -6.80 -20.36
CA VAL A 171 14.79 -8.10 -21.02
C VAL A 171 13.99 -9.20 -20.33
N GLN A 172 14.01 -9.25 -18.99
CA GLN A 172 13.24 -10.24 -18.22
C GLN A 172 11.74 -10.16 -18.50
N ARG A 173 11.22 -8.97 -18.82
CA ARG A 173 9.81 -8.74 -19.17
C ARG A 173 9.54 -8.82 -20.68
N HIS A 174 10.52 -9.27 -21.48
CA HIS A 174 10.42 -9.38 -22.94
C HIS A 174 10.03 -8.07 -23.65
N VAL A 175 10.42 -6.92 -23.08
CA VAL A 175 10.15 -5.59 -23.65
C VAL A 175 11.23 -5.19 -24.67
N THR A 176 12.48 -5.60 -24.43
CA THR A 176 13.64 -5.32 -25.29
C THR A 176 14.46 -6.60 -25.48
N PRO A 177 15.08 -6.81 -26.66
CA PRO A 177 15.96 -7.95 -26.89
C PRO A 177 17.35 -7.79 -26.25
N ASP A 178 17.79 -6.54 -26.00
CA ASP A 178 19.09 -6.22 -25.42
C ASP A 178 18.94 -5.43 -24.11
N GLY A 179 19.70 -5.84 -23.09
CA GLY A 179 19.72 -5.27 -21.75
C GLY A 179 21.02 -4.54 -21.41
N LEU A 180 21.92 -4.34 -22.37
CA LEU A 180 23.18 -3.61 -22.15
C LEU A 180 22.94 -2.16 -21.73
N CYS A 181 23.81 -1.66 -20.85
CA CYS A 181 23.80 -0.26 -20.43
C CYS A 181 24.08 0.66 -21.62
N LEU A 182 23.16 1.58 -21.91
CA LEU A 182 23.30 2.51 -23.05
C LEU A 182 24.47 3.50 -22.91
N ARG A 183 25.02 3.66 -21.69
CA ARG A 183 26.16 4.54 -21.44
C ARG A 183 27.49 3.84 -21.67
N CYS A 184 27.74 2.72 -20.98
CA CYS A 184 29.03 2.03 -21.08
C CYS A 184 29.08 0.96 -22.16
N ARG A 185 27.93 0.40 -22.57
CA ARG A 185 27.78 -0.72 -23.51
C ARG A 185 28.59 -1.99 -23.18
N ASN A 186 29.11 -2.09 -21.96
CA ASN A 186 30.02 -3.18 -21.55
C ASN A 186 29.36 -4.19 -20.62
N GLU A 187 28.33 -3.80 -19.86
CA GLU A 187 27.65 -4.66 -18.88
C GLU A 187 26.13 -4.55 -19.04
N VAL A 188 25.43 -5.62 -18.68
CA VAL A 188 23.97 -5.63 -18.53
C VAL A 188 23.57 -4.59 -17.48
N GLU A 189 22.60 -3.76 -17.83
CA GLU A 189 22.14 -2.66 -17.00
C GLU A 189 21.28 -3.18 -15.84
N SER A 190 21.90 -3.36 -14.67
CA SER A 190 21.21 -3.56 -13.40
C SER A 190 21.17 -2.28 -12.56
N ILE A 191 20.37 -2.24 -11.50
CA ILE A 191 20.34 -1.07 -10.59
C ILE A 191 21.73 -0.82 -10.00
N ALA A 192 22.40 -1.87 -9.53
CA ALA A 192 23.77 -1.77 -9.02
C ALA A 192 24.77 -1.33 -10.10
N HIS A 193 24.57 -1.72 -11.37
CA HIS A 193 25.38 -1.19 -12.47
C HIS A 193 25.18 0.31 -12.62
N VAL A 194 23.93 0.77 -12.78
CA VAL A 194 23.61 2.19 -13.00
C VAL A 194 24.08 3.06 -11.84
N LEU A 195 23.91 2.59 -10.60
CA LEU A 195 24.22 3.37 -9.41
C LEU A 195 25.68 3.28 -8.98
N PHE A 196 26.39 2.17 -9.20
CA PHE A 196 27.74 1.99 -8.63
C PHE A 196 28.83 1.67 -9.66
N ARG A 197 28.56 0.81 -10.64
CA ARG A 197 29.62 0.19 -11.47
C ARG A 197 29.81 0.84 -12.83
N CYS A 198 28.77 1.51 -13.34
CA CYS A 198 28.86 2.28 -14.57
C CYS A 198 29.97 3.35 -14.43
N GLU A 199 30.78 3.54 -15.47
CA GLU A 199 31.92 4.44 -15.44
C GLU A 199 31.56 5.86 -14.97
N HIS A 200 30.44 6.40 -15.44
CA HIS A 200 29.92 7.70 -14.99
C HIS A 200 29.54 7.73 -13.51
N ALA A 201 29.00 6.63 -12.97
CA ALA A 201 28.68 6.52 -11.56
C ALA A 201 29.96 6.54 -10.73
N VAL A 202 30.92 5.67 -11.05
CA VAL A 202 32.23 5.61 -10.36
C VAL A 202 32.91 6.98 -10.33
N ARG A 203 32.93 7.69 -11.47
CA ARG A 203 33.50 9.04 -11.55
C ARG A 203 32.75 10.05 -10.67
N LEU A 204 31.41 9.99 -10.59
CA LEU A 204 30.63 10.88 -9.71
C LEU A 204 30.90 10.60 -8.23
N TRP A 205 30.93 9.33 -7.82
CA TRP A 205 31.24 8.94 -6.43
C TRP A 205 32.62 9.43 -5.99
N ARG A 206 33.61 9.37 -6.90
CA ARG A 206 34.95 9.96 -6.70
C ARG A 206 34.91 11.46 -6.47
N LEU A 207 34.22 12.20 -7.34
CA LEU A 207 34.11 13.65 -7.24
C LEU A 207 33.35 14.11 -5.98
N LEU A 208 32.45 13.29 -5.46
CA LEU A 208 31.75 13.54 -4.20
C LEU A 208 32.55 13.11 -2.96
N HIS A 209 33.72 12.47 -3.13
CA HIS A 209 34.49 11.84 -2.05
C HIS A 209 33.68 10.79 -1.26
N LEU A 210 32.82 10.03 -1.96
CA LEU A 210 31.91 9.04 -1.39
C LEU A 210 32.17 7.62 -1.91
N GLU A 211 33.39 7.30 -2.36
CA GLU A 211 33.73 5.95 -2.85
C GLU A 211 33.50 4.86 -1.79
N GLU A 212 33.77 5.17 -0.52
CA GLU A 212 33.56 4.24 0.60
C GLU A 212 32.08 3.83 0.74
N ALA A 213 31.15 4.73 0.36
CA ALA A 213 29.73 4.43 0.42
C ALA A 213 29.36 3.26 -0.49
N ILE A 214 30.05 3.07 -1.61
CA ILE A 214 29.85 1.92 -2.51
C ILE A 214 30.22 0.62 -1.79
N CYS A 215 31.33 0.62 -1.04
CA CYS A 215 31.85 -0.55 -0.31
C CYS A 215 30.91 -1.03 0.80
N TRP A 216 30.00 -0.18 1.28
CA TRP A 216 29.00 -0.56 2.27
C TRP A 216 27.88 -1.44 1.70
N TRP A 217 27.77 -1.58 0.37
CA TRP A 217 26.72 -2.37 -0.24
C TRP A 217 26.98 -3.87 -0.07
N SER A 218 26.09 -4.54 0.66
CA SER A 218 26.15 -5.98 0.93
C SER A 218 25.04 -6.77 0.22
N GLY A 219 24.56 -6.28 -0.93
CA GLY A 219 23.43 -6.88 -1.66
C GLY A 219 22.03 -6.51 -1.14
N SER A 220 21.92 -5.64 -0.13
CA SER A 220 20.63 -5.19 0.42
C SER A 220 20.47 -3.68 0.32
N TRP A 221 19.56 -3.22 -0.56
CA TRP A 221 19.27 -1.80 -0.73
C TRP A 221 18.74 -1.11 0.54
N PRO A 222 17.77 -1.67 1.29
CA PRO A 222 17.28 -1.02 2.50
C PRO A 222 18.37 -0.84 3.56
N LYS A 223 19.24 -1.85 3.72
CA LYS A 223 20.38 -1.79 4.66
C LYS A 223 21.37 -0.72 4.23
N TRP A 224 21.71 -0.69 2.94
CA TRP A 224 22.66 0.26 2.37
C TRP A 224 22.16 1.71 2.47
N LEU A 225 20.90 1.97 2.13
CA LEU A 225 20.30 3.32 2.20
C LEU A 225 20.25 3.85 3.64
N LYS A 226 19.89 3.01 4.61
CA LYS A 226 19.89 3.37 6.03
C LYS A 226 21.30 3.72 6.51
N LEU A 227 22.30 2.93 6.13
CA LEU A 227 23.69 3.16 6.50
C LEU A 227 24.25 4.44 5.86
N CYS A 228 23.91 4.70 4.59
CA CYS A 228 24.24 5.95 3.92
C CYS A 228 23.63 7.16 4.62
N PHE A 229 22.35 7.08 4.99
CA PHE A 229 21.68 8.15 5.71
C PHE A 229 22.31 8.39 7.09
N GLN A 230 22.69 7.34 7.80
CA GLN A 230 23.35 7.45 9.10
C GLN A 230 24.74 8.08 9.03
N ARG A 231 25.54 7.78 7.99
CA ARG A 231 26.94 8.23 7.90
C ARG A 231 27.15 9.51 7.11
N CYS A 232 26.35 9.72 6.06
CA CYS A 232 26.53 10.79 5.08
C CYS A 232 25.25 11.59 4.83
N HIS A 233 24.23 11.39 5.65
CA HIS A 233 22.93 12.04 5.51
C HIS A 233 22.32 11.79 4.11
N ILE A 234 21.70 12.80 3.51
CA ILE A 234 20.97 12.66 2.22
C ILE A 234 21.86 12.67 0.98
N LEU A 235 23.16 13.02 1.08
CA LEU A 235 24.01 13.27 -0.09
C LEU A 235 24.16 12.03 -1.01
N PRO A 236 24.44 10.81 -0.51
CA PRO A 236 24.49 9.61 -1.35
C PRO A 236 23.15 9.28 -2.01
N LEU A 237 22.03 9.60 -1.33
CA LEU A 237 20.68 9.33 -1.80
C LEU A 237 20.32 10.23 -3.00
N ILE A 238 20.72 11.51 -2.91
CA ILE A 238 20.59 12.48 -4.00
C ILE A 238 21.51 12.10 -5.17
N ALA A 239 22.73 11.63 -4.90
CA ALA A 239 23.63 11.15 -5.95
C ALA A 239 23.00 9.99 -6.76
N CYS A 240 22.39 9.02 -6.08
CA CYS A 240 21.66 7.93 -6.75
C CYS A 240 20.52 8.44 -7.63
N TRP A 241 19.73 9.40 -7.13
CA TRP A 241 18.66 10.01 -7.91
C TRP A 241 19.17 10.73 -9.16
N VAL A 242 20.25 11.51 -9.04
CA VAL A 242 20.84 12.23 -10.18
C VAL A 242 21.39 11.26 -11.22
N LEU A 243 22.07 10.19 -10.80
CA LEU A 243 22.54 9.14 -11.70
C LEU A 243 21.38 8.50 -12.47
N TRP A 244 20.28 8.18 -11.77
CA TRP A 244 19.09 7.63 -12.40
C TRP A 244 18.45 8.60 -13.40
N LYS A 245 18.32 9.88 -13.02
CA LYS A 245 17.77 10.92 -13.91
C LYS A 245 18.62 11.10 -15.17
N MET A 246 19.94 11.12 -15.04
CA MET A 246 20.84 11.22 -16.19
C MET A 246 20.77 10.00 -17.10
N ARG A 247 20.68 8.79 -16.54
CA ARG A 247 20.44 7.59 -17.34
C ARG A 247 19.13 7.72 -18.14
N ASN A 248 18.06 8.19 -17.51
CA ASN A 248 16.78 8.35 -18.20
C ASN A 248 16.83 9.43 -19.28
N GLU A 249 17.52 10.55 -19.05
CA GLU A 249 17.76 11.57 -20.09
C GLU A 249 18.49 10.98 -21.30
N ARG A 250 19.48 10.10 -21.07
CA ARG A 250 20.17 9.41 -22.16
C ARG A 250 19.26 8.46 -22.92
N VAL A 251 18.40 7.71 -22.23
CA VAL A 251 17.47 6.74 -22.84
C VAL A 251 16.40 7.44 -23.68
N PHE A 252 15.77 8.48 -23.14
CA PHE A 252 14.60 9.10 -23.77
C PHE A 252 14.94 10.26 -24.70
N ASN A 253 16.00 11.02 -24.39
CA ASN A 253 16.35 12.24 -25.11
C ASN A 253 17.69 12.14 -25.86
N GLY A 254 18.41 11.02 -25.74
CA GLY A 254 19.74 10.86 -26.32
C GLY A 254 20.83 11.73 -25.69
N CYS A 255 20.49 12.56 -24.70
CA CYS A 255 21.42 13.48 -24.05
C CYS A 255 22.45 12.73 -23.21
N ASP A 256 23.74 12.98 -23.43
CA ASP A 256 24.80 12.46 -22.56
C ASP A 256 25.37 13.58 -21.68
N SER A 257 24.73 13.77 -20.53
CA SER A 257 25.15 14.77 -19.55
C SER A 257 26.51 14.39 -18.94
N SER A 258 27.42 15.36 -18.87
CA SER A 258 28.75 15.17 -18.29
C SER A 258 28.68 14.89 -16.79
N VAL A 259 29.74 14.26 -16.25
CA VAL A 259 29.81 13.99 -14.79
C VAL A 259 29.85 15.30 -13.98
N TRP A 260 30.39 16.39 -14.55
CA TRP A 260 30.39 17.71 -13.92
C TRP A 260 28.99 18.32 -13.81
N GLU A 261 28.13 18.11 -14.82
CA GLU A 261 26.71 18.47 -14.74
C GLU A 261 26.01 17.66 -13.64
N ALA A 262 26.31 16.36 -13.54
CA ALA A 262 25.81 15.51 -12.46
C ALA A 262 26.19 16.08 -11.09
N LEU A 263 27.47 16.42 -10.88
CA LEU A 263 27.98 16.98 -9.64
C LEU A 263 27.26 18.28 -9.26
N ARG A 264 27.10 19.20 -10.22
CA ARG A 264 26.35 20.45 -10.00
C ARG A 264 24.91 20.20 -9.59
N ARG A 265 24.22 19.26 -10.25
CA ARG A 265 22.84 18.87 -9.89
C ARG A 265 22.75 18.26 -8.49
N VAL A 266 23.72 17.43 -8.10
CA VAL A 266 23.78 16.85 -6.75
C VAL A 266 23.92 17.95 -5.70
N HIS A 267 24.88 18.85 -5.83
CA HIS A 267 25.06 19.94 -4.87
C HIS A 267 23.86 20.88 -4.83
N ALA A 268 23.30 21.26 -5.99
CA ALA A 268 22.12 22.11 -6.05
C ALA A 268 20.91 21.48 -5.33
N LEU A 269 20.63 20.20 -5.60
CA LEU A 269 19.55 19.47 -4.91
C LEU A 269 19.84 19.33 -3.42
N HIS A 270 21.08 19.00 -3.04
CA HIS A 270 21.47 18.87 -1.63
C HIS A 270 21.23 20.18 -0.87
N THR A 271 21.70 21.31 -1.40
CA THR A 271 21.49 22.63 -0.80
C THR A 271 20.00 22.97 -0.72
N THR A 272 19.22 22.70 -1.76
CA THR A 272 17.76 22.93 -1.75
C THR A 272 17.06 22.09 -0.69
N MET A 273 17.38 20.80 -0.57
CA MET A 273 16.76 19.92 0.43
C MET A 273 17.13 20.35 1.85
N VAL A 274 18.42 20.60 2.11
CA VAL A 274 18.86 21.07 3.44
C VAL A 274 18.15 22.36 3.83
N ARG A 275 18.02 23.34 2.91
CA ARG A 275 17.29 24.59 3.19
C ARG A 275 15.79 24.37 3.42
N ALA A 276 15.15 23.58 2.56
CA ALA A 276 13.71 23.34 2.65
C ALA A 276 13.32 22.63 3.95
N PHE A 277 14.13 21.68 4.42
CA PHE A 277 13.86 20.91 5.62
C PHE A 277 14.42 21.53 6.90
N ALA A 278 15.45 22.38 6.85
CA ALA A 278 15.92 23.15 8.02
C ALA A 278 14.86 24.12 8.56
N VAL A 279 14.10 24.78 7.67
CA VAL A 279 13.00 25.70 8.05
C VAL A 279 11.85 24.97 8.77
N VAL A 280 11.71 23.67 8.55
CA VAL A 280 10.64 22.85 9.16
C VAL A 280 10.93 22.59 10.63
N ASP A 281 12.19 22.41 11.02
CA ASP A 281 12.57 22.16 12.42
C ASP A 281 12.43 23.42 13.28
N ASP A 282 12.82 24.60 12.75
CA ASP A 282 12.67 25.88 13.45
C ASP A 282 11.19 26.26 13.66
N THR A 283 10.35 26.04 12.65
CA THR A 283 8.90 26.29 12.76
C THR A 283 8.21 25.28 13.67
N HIS A 284 8.71 24.05 13.78
CA HIS A 284 8.18 23.07 14.73
C HIS A 284 8.47 23.47 16.17
N HIS A 285 9.67 24.00 16.45
CA HIS A 285 10.03 24.56 17.76
C HIS A 285 9.19 25.79 18.12
N MET A 286 8.91 26.69 17.18
CA MET A 286 8.03 27.84 17.45
C MET A 286 6.57 27.44 17.67
N MET A 287 6.11 26.34 17.06
CA MET A 287 4.71 25.87 17.14
C MET A 287 4.40 25.01 18.38
N GLN A 288 5.41 24.61 19.17
CA GLN A 288 5.21 23.87 20.43
C GLN A 288 4.63 24.72 21.57
N GLY A 289 4.50 26.04 21.39
CA GLY A 289 3.91 26.97 22.37
C GLY A 289 2.41 27.27 22.17
N LEU A 290 1.75 26.71 21.15
CA LEU A 290 0.34 27.01 20.84
C LEU A 290 -0.58 25.81 21.09
N SER A 291 -1.79 26.07 21.59
CA SER A 291 -2.76 25.02 21.95
C SER A 291 -3.19 24.18 20.73
N GLY A 292 -3.49 22.90 20.99
CA GLY A 292 -3.67 21.87 19.95
C GLY A 292 -4.75 22.11 18.89
N SER A 293 -5.69 23.03 19.10
CA SER A 293 -6.69 23.41 18.08
C SER A 293 -6.17 24.41 17.04
N LEU A 294 -5.16 25.22 17.37
CA LEU A 294 -4.51 26.14 16.43
C LEU A 294 -3.56 25.40 15.48
N VAL A 295 -2.88 24.37 15.97
CA VAL A 295 -1.96 23.53 15.17
C VAL A 295 -2.71 22.75 14.07
N SER A 296 -3.93 22.29 14.36
CA SER A 296 -4.77 21.56 13.39
C SER A 296 -5.40 22.50 12.36
N LEU A 297 -5.86 23.68 12.76
CA LEU A 297 -6.29 24.73 11.82
C LEU A 297 -5.13 25.08 10.87
N LEU A 298 -3.94 25.42 11.40
CA LEU A 298 -2.80 25.89 10.61
C LEU A 298 -2.23 24.85 9.64
N ARG A 299 -2.30 23.54 9.95
CA ARG A 299 -1.94 22.47 9.00
C ARG A 299 -2.88 22.40 7.79
N GLY A 300 -4.17 22.65 7.99
CA GLY A 300 -5.15 22.78 6.90
C GLY A 300 -4.88 24.00 6.01
N TYR A 301 -4.52 25.14 6.62
CA TYR A 301 -4.17 26.37 5.88
C TYR A 301 -2.80 26.29 5.16
N LYS A 302 -1.86 25.47 5.64
CA LYS A 302 -0.55 25.23 5.01
C LYS A 302 -0.67 24.57 3.63
N LEU A 303 -1.71 23.75 3.41
CA LEU A 303 -2.06 23.21 2.09
C LEU A 303 -2.62 24.31 1.16
N VAL A 304 -3.44 25.22 1.68
CA VAL A 304 -4.02 26.33 0.89
C VAL A 304 -2.97 27.36 0.49
N TYR A 305 -1.96 27.62 1.34
CA TYR A 305 -0.85 28.54 1.03
C TYR A 305 0.11 27.96 -0.02
N MET A 306 0.36 26.64 0.01
CA MET A 306 1.22 25.97 -0.98
C MET A 306 0.56 25.79 -2.35
N LEU A 307 -0.79 25.85 -2.42
CA LEU A 307 -1.56 25.72 -3.66
C LEU A 307 -2.02 27.05 -4.27
N THR A 308 -1.76 28.19 -3.62
CA THR A 308 -2.18 29.51 -4.12
C THR A 308 -1.07 30.18 -4.96
N PRO A 309 -1.40 30.74 -6.15
CA PRO A 309 -0.43 31.44 -6.99
C PRO A 309 0.24 32.62 -6.27
N ALA A 310 1.52 32.86 -6.57
CA ALA A 310 2.36 33.86 -5.90
C ALA A 310 1.78 35.29 -5.91
N SER A 311 0.91 35.63 -6.87
CA SER A 311 0.27 36.94 -7.00
C SER A 311 -0.70 37.30 -5.88
N ILE A 312 -1.23 36.30 -5.15
CA ILE A 312 -2.27 36.51 -4.11
C ILE A 312 -1.72 36.23 -2.70
N GLN A 313 -0.52 35.63 -2.59
CA GLN A 313 0.11 35.27 -1.31
C GLN A 313 0.32 36.48 -0.38
N HIS A 314 0.51 37.68 -0.93
CA HIS A 314 0.67 38.91 -0.15
C HIS A 314 -0.66 39.36 0.51
N GLN A 315 -1.78 39.28 -0.22
CA GLN A 315 -3.10 39.64 0.31
C GLN A 315 -3.57 38.63 1.37
N VAL A 316 -3.29 37.34 1.18
CA VAL A 316 -3.55 36.29 2.18
C VAL A 316 -2.71 36.53 3.44
N LYS A 317 -1.45 36.98 3.29
CA LYS A 317 -0.59 37.33 4.41
C LYS A 317 -1.11 38.55 5.20
N GLN A 318 -1.67 39.55 4.52
CA GLN A 318 -2.29 40.71 5.18
C GLN A 318 -3.60 40.35 5.91
N ALA A 319 -4.44 39.50 5.32
CA ALA A 319 -5.65 39.00 5.99
C ALA A 319 -5.35 38.17 7.24
N LEU A 320 -4.24 37.43 7.25
CA LEU A 320 -3.76 36.65 8.41
C LEU A 320 -3.28 37.53 9.57
N VAL A 321 -2.67 38.69 9.28
CA VAL A 321 -2.27 39.66 10.31
C VAL A 321 -3.51 40.30 10.96
N VAL A 322 -4.53 40.63 10.18
CA VAL A 322 -5.80 41.19 10.70
C VAL A 322 -6.54 40.18 11.59
N LEU A 323 -6.49 38.88 11.28
CA LEU A 323 -7.09 37.83 12.12
C LEU A 323 -6.32 37.54 13.41
N GLN A 324 -5.03 37.90 13.50
CA GLN A 324 -4.23 37.76 14.72
C GLN A 324 -4.41 38.92 15.70
N GLU A 325 -4.90 40.08 15.24
CA GLU A 325 -5.05 41.28 16.06
C GLU A 325 -6.44 41.49 16.68
N THR A 326 -7.43 40.61 16.40
CA THR A 326 -8.72 40.68 17.11
C THR A 326 -8.59 40.09 18.53
N PRO A 327 -8.74 40.88 19.61
CA PRO A 327 -8.65 40.36 20.96
C PRO A 327 -9.91 39.55 21.29
N MET A 328 -9.72 38.28 21.66
CA MET A 328 -10.77 37.44 22.26
C MET A 328 -11.08 37.96 23.67
N VAL A 329 -12.16 38.72 23.81
CA VAL A 329 -12.76 39.03 25.12
C VAL A 329 -13.30 37.71 25.70
N GLY A 330 -12.79 37.35 26.88
CA GLY A 330 -13.08 36.08 27.55
C GLY A 330 -14.49 36.00 28.14
N GLY A 331 -14.94 34.76 28.36
CA GLY A 331 -16.16 34.48 29.12
C GLY A 331 -16.63 33.03 29.00
N TYR A 332 -16.31 32.24 30.02
CA TYR A 332 -17.00 31.05 30.56
C TYR A 332 -17.93 30.19 29.68
N GLY A 333 -17.59 28.89 29.63
CA GLY A 333 -18.49 27.77 29.89
C GLY A 333 -19.73 27.59 29.00
N GLY A 334 -19.68 26.64 28.06
CA GLY A 334 -20.86 26.13 27.38
C GLY A 334 -20.53 25.33 26.13
N SER A 335 -21.28 24.24 25.91
CA SER A 335 -21.14 23.24 24.85
C SER A 335 -20.68 23.76 23.48
N LEU A 336 -19.72 23.06 22.86
CA LEU A 336 -19.46 23.17 21.41
C LEU A 336 -20.59 22.51 20.62
N GLY A 337 -21.71 23.23 20.54
CA GLY A 337 -22.74 23.05 19.52
C GLY A 337 -22.25 23.59 18.18
N GLN A 338 -22.76 22.97 17.12
CA GLN A 338 -22.55 23.32 15.71
C GLN A 338 -22.56 24.84 15.46
N LEU A 339 -21.44 25.39 14.98
CA LEU A 339 -21.45 26.66 14.26
C LEU A 339 -21.41 26.36 12.75
N ARG A 340 -22.61 26.28 12.17
CA ARG A 340 -22.82 26.57 10.75
C ARG A 340 -22.51 28.06 10.55
N LEU A 341 -21.47 28.36 9.77
CA LEU A 341 -21.36 29.66 9.09
C LEU A 341 -21.74 29.45 7.64
N SER A 342 -23.01 29.72 7.35
CA SER A 342 -23.50 30.10 6.02
C SER A 342 -23.13 31.54 5.76
N MET A 343 -22.52 31.84 4.61
CA MET A 343 -22.73 33.04 3.77
C MET A 343 -21.73 33.02 2.58
N PRO A 344 -22.03 33.71 1.47
CA PRO A 344 -22.14 33.06 0.17
C PRO A 344 -21.19 33.66 -0.88
N PHE A 345 -20.59 32.84 -1.75
CA PHE A 345 -20.15 33.33 -3.06
C PHE A 345 -20.40 32.26 -4.13
N ARG A 346 -21.35 32.59 -5.02
CA ARG A 346 -21.64 31.86 -6.25
C ARG A 346 -20.46 32.01 -7.20
N TRP A 347 -19.88 30.90 -7.65
CA TRP A 347 -19.08 30.88 -8.87
C TRP A 347 -19.99 30.49 -10.05
N ASN A 348 -20.53 31.51 -10.71
CA ASN A 348 -21.15 31.37 -12.02
C ASN A 348 -20.07 31.53 -13.11
N TYR A 349 -19.99 30.52 -13.99
CA TYR A 349 -19.66 30.56 -15.43
C TYR A 349 -18.35 31.21 -15.97
N LEU A 350 -17.53 30.32 -16.57
CA LEU A 350 -16.83 30.40 -17.89
C LEU A 350 -15.58 31.29 -18.06
N PRO A 351 -14.72 31.04 -19.09
CA PRO A 351 -14.51 29.84 -19.92
C PRO A 351 -13.03 29.42 -20.11
N PHE A 352 -12.85 28.17 -20.53
CA PHE A 352 -11.72 27.73 -21.34
C PHE A 352 -11.63 28.56 -22.63
N PHE A 353 -10.43 29.04 -23.01
CA PHE A 353 -10.07 29.12 -24.43
C PHE A 353 -8.56 28.93 -24.62
N THR A 354 -8.31 28.19 -25.69
CA THR A 354 -7.06 27.80 -26.33
C THR A 354 -6.22 28.97 -26.83
N GLY A 355 -4.92 28.73 -26.90
CA GLY A 355 -3.96 29.35 -27.81
C GLY A 355 -2.90 28.33 -28.14
#